data_AF-A0A4Q6B412-F1
#
_entry.id   AF-A0A4Q6B412-F1
#
_cell.length_a   1.000
_cell.length_b   1.000
_cell.length_c   1.000
_cell.angle_alpha   90.00
_cell.angle_beta   90.00
_cell.angle_gamma   90.00
#
_symmetry.space_group_name_H-M   'P 1'
#
loop_
_entity.id
_entity.type
_entity.pdbx_description
1 polymer ?
#
loop_
_entity_poly.entity_id
_entity_poly.type
_entity_poly.pdbx_seq_one_letter_code
_entity_poly.pdbx_strand_id
1 'polypeptide(L)' 'MFTLNCKGQLLVIDKPIVMGILNTTPDSFYAGSRVAQTDALLQRVEAMLTDGMT' A
#
# COMPACT_ATOMS: atom_id res chain seq x y z
N MET A 1 3.31 -15.01 -19.41
CA MET A 1 3.47 -13.58 -19.08
C MET A 1 2.09 -12.99 -18.95
N PHE A 2 1.72 -12.53 -17.76
CA PHE A 2 0.41 -11.92 -17.52
C PHE A 2 0.60 -10.42 -17.32
N THR A 3 -0.37 -9.63 -17.78
CA THR A 3 -0.35 -8.18 -17.63
C THR A 3 -1.65 -7.72 -17.01
N LEU A 4 -1.56 -6.91 -15.97
CA LEU A 4 -2.72 -6.29 -15.32
C LEU A 4 -2.74 -4.81 -15.69
N ASN A 5 -3.86 -4.32 -16.25
CA ASN A 5 -4.05 -2.90 -16.45
C ASN A 5 -4.56 -2.26 -15.15
N CYS A 6 -3.70 -1.47 -14.50
CA CYS A 6 -4.02 -0.67 -13.33
C CYS A 6 -4.21 0.79 -13.77
N LYS A 7 -5.44 1.16 -14.15
CA LYS A 7 -5.79 2.53 -14.58
C LYS A 7 -4.86 3.11 -15.66
N GLY A 8 -4.53 2.31 -16.67
CA GLY A 8 -3.65 2.70 -17.78
C GLY A 8 -2.17 2.40 -17.56
N GLN A 9 -1.76 2.01 -16.35
CA GLN A 9 -0.44 1.47 -16.09
C GLN A 9 -0.47 -0.05 -16.29
N LEU A 10 0.39 -0.56 -17.17
CA LEU A 10 0.46 -1.99 -17.43
C LEU A 10 1.45 -2.63 -16.45
N LEU A 11 0.94 -3.38 -15.48
CA LEU A 11 1.74 -4.14 -14.53
C LEU A 11 2.10 -5.49 -15.17
N VAL A 12 3.38 -5.73 -15.41
CA VAL A 12 3.89 -7.01 -15.93
C VAL A 12 4.11 -7.96 -14.75
N ILE A 13 3.43 -9.10 -14.78
CA ILE A 13 3.51 -10.13 -13.75
C ILE A 13 4.32 -11.31 -14.31
N ASP A 14 5.64 -11.17 -14.24
CA ASP A 14 6.62 -12.21 -14.61
C ASP A 14 7.27 -12.87 -13.38
N LYS A 15 7.07 -12.28 -12.20
CA LYS A 15 7.48 -12.76 -10.87
C LYS A 15 6.38 -12.48 -9.85
N PRO A 16 6.42 -13.08 -8.64
CA PRO A 16 5.52 -12.74 -7.56
C PRO A 16 5.57 -11.23 -7.25
N ILE A 17 4.42 -10.63 -7.03
CA ILE A 17 4.25 -9.20 -6.72
C ILE A 17 3.81 -9.07 -5.26
N VAL A 18 4.38 -8.11 -4.54
CA VAL A 18 4.03 -7.82 -3.15
C VAL A 18 3.18 -6.56 -3.10
N MET A 19 1.90 -6.71 -2.72
CA MET A 19 0.97 -5.60 -2.55
C MET A 19 0.89 -5.18 -1.09
N GLY A 20 1.17 -3.90 -0.80
CA GLY A 20 0.97 -3.34 0.53
C GLY A 20 -0.51 -3.09 0.82
N ILE A 21 -0.96 -3.48 2.01
CA ILE A 21 -2.32 -3.23 2.48
C ILE A 21 -2.30 -2.02 3.41
N LEU A 22 -3.05 -0.99 3.05
CA LEU A 22 -3.24 0.22 3.86
C LEU A 22 -4.71 0.34 4.29
N ASN A 23 -4.98 0.09 5.56
CA ASN A 23 -6.31 0.24 6.15
C ASN A 23 -6.50 1.69 6.63
N THR A 24 -7.49 2.40 6.08
CA THR A 24 -7.75 3.81 6.39
C THR A 24 -9.10 4.04 7.10
N THR A 25 -9.78 2.97 7.52
CA THR A 25 -11.06 3.05 8.21
C THR A 25 -10.88 3.35 9.71
N PRO A 26 -11.75 4.19 10.29
CA PRO A 26 -11.69 4.56 11.71
C PRO A 26 -12.11 3.41 12.66
N ASP A 27 -12.64 2.31 12.14
CA ASP A 27 -13.10 1.12 12.89
C ASP A 27 -11.96 0.18 13.35
N SER A 28 -10.72 0.63 13.23
CA SER A 28 -9.59 -0.07 13.84
C SER A 28 -9.60 0.19 15.35
N PHE A 29 -9.86 -0.86 16.15
CA PHE A 29 -9.86 -0.91 17.63
C PHE A 29 -8.58 -0.38 18.33
N TYR A 30 -7.66 0.25 17.60
CA TYR A 30 -6.39 0.76 18.06
C TYR A 30 -6.46 2.29 18.20
N ALA A 31 -6.36 2.79 19.44
CA ALA A 31 -6.42 4.23 19.75
C ALA A 31 -5.36 5.07 19.01
N GLY A 32 -4.25 4.45 18.59
CA GLY A 32 -3.21 5.06 17.76
C GLY A 32 -3.61 5.26 16.29
N SER A 33 -4.82 4.86 15.87
CA SER A 33 -5.38 5.13 14.53
C SER A 33 -5.84 6.59 14.37
N ARG A 34 -5.96 7.33 15.49
CA ARG A 34 -6.21 8.78 15.52
C ARG A 34 -4.91 9.57 15.38
N VAL A 35 -4.01 9.19 14.47
CA VAL A 35 -2.94 10.11 14.05
C VAL A 35 -3.55 11.00 12.97
N ALA A 36 -3.29 12.30 13.03
CA ALA A 36 -3.65 13.24 11.98
C ALA A 36 -3.28 12.66 10.60
N GLN A 37 -4.30 12.51 9.75
CA GLN A 37 -4.58 11.29 8.97
C GLN A 37 -3.75 11.03 7.69
N THR A 38 -2.82 11.89 7.28
CA THR A 38 -2.15 11.75 5.98
C THR A 38 -0.65 11.51 6.10
N ASP A 39 0.07 12.27 6.93
CA ASP A 39 1.53 12.16 7.02
C ASP A 39 1.98 10.81 7.59
N ALA A 40 1.26 10.28 8.57
CA ALA A 40 1.53 8.94 9.11
C ALA A 40 1.25 7.83 8.07
N LEU A 41 0.26 8.00 7.19
CA LEU A 41 0.01 7.08 6.09
C LEU A 41 1.15 7.15 5.07
N LEU A 42 1.63 8.35 4.75
CA LEU A 42 2.75 8.54 3.83
C LEU A 42 4.02 7.87 4.34
N GLN A 43 4.39 8.10 5.60
CA GLN A 43 5.55 7.42 6.22
C GLN A 43 5.39 5.90 6.21
N ARG A 44 4.18 5.39 6.44
CA ARG A 44 3.92 3.95 6.38
C ARG A 44 4.08 3.40 4.97
N VAL A 45 3.61 4.11 3.95
CA VAL A 45 3.78 3.73 2.54
C VAL A 45 5.25 3.79 2.13
N GLU A 46 6.00 4.81 2.55
CA GLU A 46 7.45 4.91 2.31
C GLU A 46 8.21 3.71 2.90
N ALA A 47 7.86 3.30 4.12
CA ALA A 47 8.44 2.09 4.73
C ALA A 47 8.08 0.83 3.92
N MET A 48 6.82 0.67 3.49
CA MET A 48 6.40 -0.48 2.67
C MET A 48 7.13 -0.55 1.33
N LEU A 49 7.38 0.60 0.69
CA LEU A 49 8.17 0.66 -0.54
C LEU A 49 9.61 0.20 -0.30
N THR A 50 10.21 0.61 0.83
CA THR A 50 11.55 0.20 1.22
C THR A 50 11.64 -1.30 1.53
N ASP A 51 10.58 -1.87 2.10
CA ASP A 51 10.46 -3.30 2.41
C ASP A 51 10.19 -4.18 1.16
N GLY A 52 10.00 -3.58 -0.01
CA GLY A 52 9.89 -4.29 -1.29
C GLY A 52 8.47 -4.48 -1.83
N MET A 53 7.52 -3.64 -1.42
CA MET A 53 6.23 -3.51 -2.13
C MET A 53 6.46 -3.08 -3.58
N THR A 54 5.70 -3.67 -4.52
CA THR A 54 5.86 -3.50 -5.98
C THR A 54 4.54 -3.33 -6.69
#